data_AF-A0A1C4WKU8-F1
#
_entry.id   AF-A0A1C4WKU8-F1
#
_cell.length_a   1.000
_cell.length_b   1.000
_cell.length_c   1.000
_cell.angle_alpha   90.00
_cell.angle_beta   90.00
_cell.angle_gamma   90.00
#
_symmetry.space_group_name_H-M   'P 1'
#
loop_
_entity.id
_entity.type
_entity.pdbx_description
1 polymer ?
#
loop_
_entity_poly.entity_id
_entity_poly.type
_entity_poly.pdbx_seq_one_letter_code
_entity_poly.pdbx_strand_id
1 'polypeptide(L)'
;MAVIDLAELRDEAPPGPAPRPAVRPGRTSGGPLLGLRTLTEDRTLVGALDVAAGQVRSRGILPGASSECADTGTEPVCLRPTGGMAIWPVGR
;
A
#
# COMPACT_ATOMS: atom_id res chain seq x y z
N MET A 1 56.04 -14.23 29.21
CA MET A 1 55.03 -15.22 28.77
C MET A 1 53.67 -14.58 29.05
N ALA A 2 53.03 -14.01 28.04
CA ALA A 2 51.76 -13.29 28.19
C ALA A 2 50.63 -14.21 27.71
N VAL A 3 49.73 -14.57 28.62
CA VAL A 3 48.56 -15.41 28.33
C VAL A 3 47.41 -14.45 28.06
N ILE A 4 46.89 -14.47 26.83
CA ILE A 4 45.71 -13.70 26.45
C ILE A 4 44.49 -14.48 26.94
N ASP A 5 43.65 -13.84 27.77
CA ASP A 5 42.42 -14.42 28.29
C ASP A 5 41.37 -14.48 27.17
N LEU A 6 40.85 -15.68 26.89
CA LEU A 6 39.97 -15.97 25.74
C LEU A 6 38.50 -15.55 26.00
N ALA A 7 38.20 -14.92 27.14
CA ALA A 7 36.85 -14.51 27.52
C ALA A 7 36.38 -13.19 26.87
N GLU A 8 37.27 -12.41 26.26
CA GLU A 8 37.00 -11.03 25.79
C GLU A 8 36.67 -10.92 24.29
N LEU A 9 36.43 -12.03 23.58
CA LEU A 9 35.97 -11.98 22.19
C LEU A 9 34.49 -12.40 22.10
N ARG A 10 33.61 -11.58 22.68
CA ARG A 10 32.18 -11.65 22.39
C ARG A 10 31.93 -10.94 21.06
N ASP A 11 31.77 -11.73 20.01
CA ASP A 11 31.26 -11.30 18.70
C ASP A 11 29.81 -10.83 18.89
N GLU A 12 29.63 -9.53 19.14
CA GLU A 12 28.32 -8.89 19.13
C GLU A 12 27.80 -8.90 17.69
N ALA A 13 26.85 -9.80 17.42
CA ALA A 13 26.21 -9.90 16.12
C ALA A 13 25.51 -8.57 15.78
N PRO A 14 25.66 -8.05 14.54
CA PRO A 14 25.04 -6.80 14.16
C PRO A 14 23.52 -6.87 14.36
N PRO A 15 22.88 -5.78 14.84
CA PRO A 15 21.45 -5.76 15.07
C PRO A 15 20.72 -6.12 13.76
N GLY A 16 19.83 -7.11 13.85
CA GLY A 16 19.02 -7.55 12.72
C GLY A 16 18.24 -6.38 12.10
N PRO A 17 17.85 -6.48 10.82
CA PRO A 17 17.13 -5.41 10.13
C PRO A 17 15.87 -5.06 10.92
N ALA A 18 15.66 -3.76 11.14
CA ALA A 18 14.50 -3.27 11.87
C ALA A 18 13.21 -3.86 11.29
N PRO A 19 12.24 -4.26 12.14
CA PRO A 19 10.95 -4.72 11.64
C PRO A 19 10.37 -3.61 10.76
N ARG A 20 10.01 -3.97 9.52
CA ARG A 20 9.34 -3.03 8.62
C ARG A 20 8.13 -2.47 9.35
N PRO A 21 7.91 -1.15 9.36
CA PRO A 21 6.73 -0.59 9.98
C PRO A 21 5.52 -1.31 9.40
N ALA A 22 4.76 -1.98 10.27
CA ALA A 22 3.48 -2.54 9.88
C ALA A 22 2.66 -1.37 9.36
N VAL A 23 2.30 -1.42 8.07
CA VAL A 23 1.38 -0.45 7.49
C VAL A 23 0.11 -0.56 8.32
N ARG A 24 -0.10 0.44 9.18
CA ARG A 24 -1.28 0.49 10.03
C ARG A 24 -2.45 0.60 9.06
N PRO A 25 -3.40 -0.34 9.03
CA PRO A 25 -4.60 -0.16 8.21
C PRO A 25 -5.21 1.16 8.69
N GLY A 26 -5.20 2.15 7.79
CA GLY A 26 -5.77 3.45 8.07
C GLY A 26 -7.18 3.23 8.60
N ARG A 27 -7.49 3.82 9.75
CA ARG A 27 -8.84 3.79 10.30
C ARG A 27 -9.71 4.55 9.31
N THR A 28 -10.33 3.83 8.37
CA THR A 28 -11.15 4.44 7.35
C THR A 28 -12.38 4.99 8.02
N SER A 29 -12.62 6.28 7.78
CA SER A 29 -13.86 6.95 8.09
C SER A 29 -14.99 6.28 7.30
N GLY A 30 -15.54 5.15 7.78
CA GLY A 30 -16.82 4.53 7.39
C GLY A 30 -17.08 4.21 5.91
N GLY A 31 -16.16 4.49 5.00
CA GLY A 31 -16.33 4.31 3.55
C GLY A 31 -15.83 2.94 3.07
N PRO A 32 -16.31 2.46 1.91
CA PRO A 32 -15.79 1.25 1.27
C PRO A 32 -14.28 1.36 1.04
N LEU A 33 -13.54 0.28 1.29
CA LEU A 33 -12.11 0.25 1.01
C LEU A 33 -11.87 0.11 -0.49
N LEU A 34 -10.84 0.78 -1.01
CA LEU A 34 -10.37 0.61 -2.39
C LEU A 34 -9.09 -0.23 -2.40
N GLY A 35 -9.07 -1.24 -3.26
CA GLY A 35 -7.86 -1.94 -3.67
C GLY A 35 -7.28 -1.31 -4.93
N LEU A 36 -5.99 -0.97 -4.90
CA LEU A 36 -5.24 -0.44 -6.04
C LEU A 36 -4.14 -1.43 -6.42
N ARG A 37 -4.04 -1.77 -7.72
CA ARG A 37 -2.97 -2.62 -8.25
C ARG A 37 -2.45 -2.06 -9.56
N THR A 38 -1.18 -1.68 -9.58
CA THR A 38 -0.49 -1.28 -10.81
C THR A 38 -0.41 -2.47 -11.77
N LEU A 39 -0.90 -2.28 -13.01
CA LEU A 39 -0.79 -3.25 -14.09
C LEU A 39 0.40 -2.93 -15.00
N THR A 40 0.57 -1.66 -15.34
CA THR A 40 1.69 -1.08 -16.09
C THR A 40 1.99 0.31 -15.53
N GLU A 41 3.09 0.95 -15.92
CA GLU A 41 3.47 2.30 -15.44
C GLU A 41 2.32 3.31 -15.56
N ASP A 42 1.53 3.23 -16.63
CA ASP A 42 0.42 4.15 -16.89
C ASP A 42 -0.96 3.56 -16.59
N ARG A 43 -1.07 2.38 -15.95
CA ARG A 43 -2.39 1.74 -15.71
C ARG A 43 -2.50 1.12 -14.34
N THR A 44 -3.58 1.46 -13.65
CA THR A 44 -3.90 0.98 -12.31
C THR A 44 -5.28 0.34 -12.30
N LEU A 45 -5.36 -0.92 -11.89
CA LEU A 45 -6.61 -1.59 -11.60
C LEU A 45 -7.15 -1.10 -10.25
N VAL A 46 -8.42 -0.69 -10.22
CA VAL A 46 -9.14 -0.26 -9.03
C VAL A 46 -10.30 -1.21 -8.76
N GLY A 47 -10.45 -1.63 -7.51
CA GLY A 47 -11.54 -2.47 -7.05
C GLY A 47 -12.09 -2.02 -5.70
N ALA A 48 -13.37 -2.28 -5.47
CA ALA A 48 -13.94 -2.24 -4.14
C ALA A 48 -13.44 -3.47 -3.36
N LEU A 49 -12.86 -3.22 -2.19
CA LEU A 49 -12.33 -4.24 -1.30
C LEU A 49 -13.30 -4.43 -0.13
N ASP A 50 -13.85 -5.63 -0.01
CA ASP A 50 -14.56 -6.09 1.16
C ASP A 50 -13.61 -6.99 1.98
N VAL A 51 -13.04 -6.41 3.04
CA VAL A 51 -12.11 -7.12 3.93
C VAL A 51 -12.83 -8.18 4.76
N ALA A 52 -14.09 -7.93 5.14
CA ALA A 52 -14.86 -8.87 5.96
C ALA A 52 -15.22 -10.14 5.18
N ALA A 53 -15.58 -9.99 3.90
CA ALA A 53 -15.84 -11.11 3.00
C ALA A 53 -14.58 -11.68 2.34
N GLY A 54 -13.43 -10.99 2.45
CA GLY A 54 -12.20 -11.35 1.73
C GLY A 54 -12.36 -11.28 0.21
N GLN A 55 -13.19 -10.36 -0.28
CA GLN A 55 -13.54 -10.23 -1.70
C GLN A 55 -13.04 -8.91 -2.28
N VAL A 56 -12.66 -8.95 -3.56
CA VAL A 56 -12.39 -7.74 -4.35
C VAL A 56 -13.28 -7.76 -5.57
N ARG A 57 -14.04 -6.68 -5.76
CA ARG A 57 -14.82 -6.46 -6.97
C ARG A 57 -14.13 -5.39 -7.82
N SER A 58 -13.57 -5.80 -8.95
CA SER A 58 -12.97 -4.87 -9.91
C SER A 58 -14.00 -3.84 -10.35
N ARG A 59 -13.65 -2.55 -10.25
CA ARG A 59 -14.49 -1.43 -10.69
C ARG A 59 -14.01 -0.84 -12.02
N GLY A 60 -12.72 -0.95 -12.34
CA GLY A 60 -12.18 -0.51 -13.62
C GLY A 60 -10.65 -0.39 -13.65
N ILE A 61 -10.11 -0.08 -14.82
CA ILE A 61 -8.69 0.21 -15.04
C ILE A 61 -8.56 1.71 -15.32
N LEU A 62 -7.76 2.40 -14.52
CA LEU A 62 -7.52 3.84 -14.62
C LEU A 62 -6.18 4.13 -15.30
N PRO A 63 -6.14 4.99 -16.32
CA PRO A 63 -4.89 5.46 -16.90
C PRO A 63 -4.24 6.53 -16.01
N GLY A 64 -2.99 6.30 -15.62
CA GLY A 64 -2.19 7.24 -14.84
C GLY A 64 -2.87 7.65 -13.53
N ALA A 65 -3.42 6.70 -12.77
CA ALA A 65 -3.91 6.96 -11.41
C ALA A 65 -2.82 6.66 -10.38
N SER A 66 -2.64 7.57 -9.42
CA SER A 66 -1.73 7.36 -8.30
C SER A 66 -2.32 6.42 -7.25
N SER A 67 -1.51 6.00 -6.28
CA SER A 67 -1.93 5.20 -5.12
C SER A 67 -2.86 5.95 -4.15
N GLU A 68 -3.15 7.22 -4.41
CA GLU A 68 -3.98 8.08 -3.57
C GLU A 68 -5.36 8.26 -4.24
N CYS A 69 -6.27 7.33 -3.93
CA CYS A 69 -7.65 7.36 -4.36
C CYS A 69 -8.59 7.37 -3.16
N ALA A 70 -9.67 8.14 -3.26
CA ALA A 70 -10.78 8.14 -2.32
C ALA A 70 -12.04 7.59 -3.01
N ASP A 71 -12.82 6.78 -2.29
CA ASP A 71 -14.14 6.33 -2.75
C ASP A 71 -15.21 7.29 -2.24
N THR A 72 -16.03 7.82 -3.15
CA THR A 72 -17.21 8.62 -2.80
C THR A 72 -18.50 7.79 -2.75
N GLY A 73 -18.39 6.47 -3.00
CA GLY A 73 -19.49 5.52 -3.09
C GLY A 73 -19.97 5.31 -4.53
N THR A 74 -20.13 6.40 -5.28
CA THR A 74 -20.51 6.36 -6.70
C THR A 74 -19.31 6.33 -7.63
N GLU A 75 -18.32 7.18 -7.38
CA GLU A 75 -17.14 7.32 -8.24
C GLU A 75 -15.85 7.50 -7.41
N PRO A 76 -14.77 6.78 -7.73
CA PRO A 76 -13.48 7.04 -7.13
C PRO A 76 -12.89 8.35 -7.66
N VAL A 77 -12.32 9.12 -6.76
CA VAL A 77 -11.53 10.32 -7.06
C VAL A 77 -10.08 9.99 -6.78
N CYS A 78 -9.23 10.10 -7.80
CA CYS A 78 -7.79 9.79 -7.68
C CYS A 78 -6.95 10.99 -8.09
N LEU A 79 -5.81 11.16 -7.43
CA LEU A 79 -4.79 12.11 -7.88
C LEU A 79 -4.08 11.59 -9.13
N ARG A 80 -3.79 12.50 -10.06
CA ARG A 80 -2.94 12.21 -11.21
C ARG A 80 -1.46 12.35 -10.83
N PRO A 81 -0.55 11.51 -11.37
CA PRO A 81 0.89 11.63 -11.18
C PRO A 81 1.44 13.00 -11.57
N THR A 82 0.85 13.64 -12.60
CA THR A 82 1.20 14.99 -13.06
C THR A 82 0.63 16.11 -12.18
N GLY A 83 -0.05 15.77 -11.09
CA GLY A 83 -0.83 16.69 -10.28
C GLY A 83 -2.27 16.87 -10.79
N GLY A 84 -3.12 17.37 -9.90
CA GLY A 84 -4.57 17.52 -10.11
C GLY A 84 -5.37 16.25 -9.78
N MET A 85 -6.69 16.42 -9.69
CA MET A 85 -7.62 15.34 -9.36
C MET A 85 -8.38 14.90 -10.61
N ALA A 86 -8.69 13.61 -10.70
CA ALA A 86 -9.59 13.07 -11.69
C ALA A 86 -10.68 12.25 -11.02
N ILE A 87 -11.92 12.50 -11.45
CA ILE A 87 -13.06 11.65 -11.13
C ILE A 87 -13.12 10.60 -12.23
N TRP A 88 -13.17 9.34 -11.83
CA TRP A 88 -13.16 8.24 -12.79
C TRP A 88 -14.52 7.54 -12.80
N PRO A 89 -15.19 7.47 -13.97
CA PRO A 89 -16.40 6.69 -14.08
C PRO A 89 -16.03 5.21 -13.90
N VAL A 90 -16.57 4.59 -12.86
CA VAL A 90 -16.50 3.14 -12.71
C VAL A 90 -17.58 2.53 -13.61
N GLY A 91 -17.19 1.54 -14.41
CA GLY A 91 -18.06 0.95 -15.43
C GLY A 91 -19.38 0.48 -14.85
N ARG A 92 -20.47 0.64 -15.63
CA ARG A 92 -21.79 0.06 -15.35
C ARG A 92 -21.72 -1.46 -15.22
#